data_AF-A0A6H9Y7V9-F1
#
_entry.id   AF-A0A6H9Y7V9-F1
#
_cell.length_a   1.000
_cell.length_b   1.000
_cell.length_c   1.000
_cell.angle_alpha   90.00
_cell.angle_beta   90.00
_cell.angle_gamma   90.00
#
_symmetry.space_group_name_H-M   'P 1'
#
loop_
_entity.id
_entity.type
_entity.pdbx_description
1 polymer ?
#
loop_
_entity_poly.entity_id
_entity_poly.type
_entity_poly.pdbx_seq_one_letter_code
_entity_poly.pdbx_strand_id
1 'polypeptide(L)'
;MKLTDQELRKLRDAYNVQKKTQRRRKPDRNGHRIQVTMTFEEWLQVWTESGKLHLRGNGRGKFCMSRKNDLGDYAVGNVEIKACEENSREAKLGRQPSTCTRDRMSASRAGVSKTQAHKESISEGHLALPIVRCPHCSKPGRQGGAMRRHHFDSCKSLAEPIREPGAIYT
;
A
#
# COMPACT_ATOMS: atom_id res chain seq x y z
N MET A 1 6.35 -8.57 36.81
CA MET A 1 6.00 -9.99 36.63
C MET A 1 7.30 -10.78 36.54
N LYS A 2 7.54 -11.75 37.43
CA LYS A 2 8.78 -12.56 37.38
C LYS A 2 8.58 -13.66 36.34
N LEU A 3 9.41 -13.67 35.30
CA LEU A 3 9.41 -14.73 34.29
C LEU A 3 10.00 -16.00 34.91
N THR A 4 9.42 -17.15 34.56
CA THR A 4 9.98 -18.46 34.93
C THR A 4 11.25 -18.76 34.12
N ASP A 5 12.12 -19.61 34.64
CA ASP A 5 13.34 -20.04 33.93
C ASP A 5 13.02 -20.69 32.58
N GLN A 6 11.90 -21.41 32.49
CA GLN A 6 11.43 -22.01 31.24
C GLN A 6 11.04 -20.95 30.21
N GLU A 7 10.37 -19.87 30.63
CA GLU A 7 10.03 -18.75 29.76
C GLU A 7 11.27 -17.99 29.32
N LEU A 8 12.21 -17.73 30.24
CA LEU A 8 13.49 -17.10 29.92
C LEU A 8 14.28 -17.90 28.88
N ARG A 9 14.30 -19.22 29.00
CA ARG A 9 14.92 -20.10 28.01
C ARG A 9 14.26 -19.97 26.64
N LYS A 10 12.93 -20.03 26.57
CA LYS A 10 12.18 -19.84 25.30
C LYS A 10 12.45 -18.47 24.66
N LEU A 11 12.55 -17.42 25.48
CA LEU A 11 12.86 -16.07 25.00
C LEU A 11 14.29 -15.96 24.48
N ARG A 12 15.24 -16.61 25.15
CA ARG A 12 16.64 -16.67 24.71
C ARG A 12 16.78 -17.42 23.39
N ASP A 13 16.06 -18.52 23.22
CA ASP A 13 15.99 -19.25 21.95
C ASP A 13 15.41 -18.36 20.84
N ALA A 14 14.33 -17.63 21.12
CA ALA A 14 13.73 -16.67 20.21
C ALA A 14 14.70 -15.55 19.78
N TYR A 15 15.47 -14.98 20.72
CA TYR A 15 16.52 -14.00 20.43
C TYR A 15 17.61 -14.60 19.52
N ASN A 16 18.09 -15.81 19.84
CA ASN A 16 19.09 -16.49 19.03
C ASN A 16 18.60 -16.78 17.60
N VAL A 17 17.35 -17.20 17.45
CA VAL A 17 16.71 -17.40 16.15
C VAL A 17 16.64 -16.09 15.37
N GLN A 18 16.29 -14.97 16.01
CA GLN A 18 16.30 -13.66 15.36
C GLN A 18 17.70 -13.30 14.87
N LYS A 19 18.72 -13.39 15.73
CA LYS A 19 20.12 -13.07 15.40
C LYS A 19 20.63 -13.91 14.22
N LYS A 20 20.35 -15.22 14.22
CA LYS A 20 20.72 -16.13 13.11
C LYS A 20 19.98 -15.80 11.82
N THR A 21 18.69 -15.48 11.91
CA THR A 21 17.84 -15.22 10.74
C THR A 21 18.20 -13.91 10.06
N GLN A 22 18.41 -12.83 10.83
CA GLN A 22 18.69 -11.50 10.26
C GLN A 22 20.04 -11.44 9.55
N ARG A 23 21.08 -12.13 10.07
CA ARG A 23 22.40 -12.21 9.40
C ARG A 23 22.36 -12.82 7.99
N ARG A 24 21.32 -13.60 7.68
CA ARG A 24 21.10 -14.26 6.37
C ARG A 24 20.19 -13.46 5.44
N ARG A 25 19.55 -12.39 5.93
CA ARG A 25 18.67 -11.55 5.12
C ARG A 25 19.49 -10.71 4.15
N LYS A 26 18.80 -10.19 3.14
CA LYS A 26 19.38 -9.21 2.22
C LYS A 26 19.79 -7.96 3.00
N PRO A 27 20.83 -7.23 2.56
CA PRO A 27 21.16 -5.92 3.11
C PRO A 27 19.96 -4.96 3.03
N ASP A 28 20.01 -3.91 3.83
CA ASP A 28 19.01 -2.84 3.73
C ASP A 28 19.14 -2.05 2.41
N ARG A 29 18.28 -1.04 2.23
CA ARG A 29 18.28 -0.20 1.01
C ARG A 29 19.60 0.54 0.76
N ASN A 30 20.45 0.72 1.78
CA ASN A 30 21.75 1.37 1.66
C ASN A 30 22.88 0.35 1.45
N GLY A 31 22.56 -0.93 1.32
CA GLY A 31 23.56 -2.00 1.22
C GLY A 31 24.17 -2.40 2.56
N HIS A 32 23.67 -1.87 3.69
CA HIS A 32 24.17 -2.22 5.01
C HIS A 32 23.72 -3.62 5.44
N ARG A 33 24.66 -4.42 5.92
CA ARG A 33 24.38 -5.81 6.33
C ARG A 33 23.75 -5.82 7.72
N ILE A 34 22.47 -6.14 7.77
CA ILE A 34 21.65 -6.11 8.98
C ILE A 34 22.20 -7.07 10.03
N GLN A 35 22.47 -6.53 11.22
CA GLN A 35 22.86 -7.28 12.40
C GLN A 35 21.88 -7.08 13.56
N VAL A 36 22.01 -7.95 14.57
CA VAL A 36 21.39 -7.76 15.88
C VAL A 36 22.53 -7.46 16.84
N THR A 37 22.70 -6.18 17.16
CA THR A 37 23.80 -5.66 17.99
C THR A 37 23.44 -5.59 19.46
N MET A 38 22.16 -5.44 19.79
CA MET A 38 21.68 -5.51 21.17
C MET A 38 21.91 -6.90 21.80
N THR A 39 22.14 -6.90 23.10
CA THR A 39 22.23 -8.08 23.96
C THR A 39 20.85 -8.71 24.19
N PHE A 40 20.81 -9.90 24.81
CA PHE A 40 19.54 -10.55 25.13
C PHE A 40 18.77 -9.75 26.19
N GLU A 41 19.48 -9.17 27.16
CA GLU A 41 18.95 -8.40 28.26
C GLU A 41 18.30 -7.12 27.74
N GLU A 42 18.99 -6.37 26.88
CA GLU A 42 18.44 -5.20 26.18
C GLU A 42 17.25 -5.56 25.29
N TRP A 43 17.34 -6.67 24.56
CA TRP A 43 16.24 -7.16 23.73
C TRP A 43 14.99 -7.47 24.57
N LEU A 44 15.17 -8.12 25.72
CA LEU A 44 14.09 -8.46 26.64
C LEU A 44 13.51 -7.21 27.29
N GLN A 45 14.36 -6.24 27.61
CA GLN A 45 13.97 -4.94 28.15
C GLN A 45 13.03 -4.21 27.19
N VAL A 46 13.40 -4.08 25.91
CA VAL A 46 12.54 -3.43 24.89
C VAL A 46 11.17 -4.10 24.82
N TRP A 47 11.12 -5.44 24.87
CA TRP A 47 9.85 -6.16 24.90
C TRP A 47 9.04 -5.93 26.18
N THR A 48 9.72 -5.90 27.32
CA THR A 48 9.08 -5.73 28.62
C THR A 48 8.51 -4.31 28.76
N GLU A 49 9.29 -3.29 28.40
CA GLU A 49 8.89 -1.88 28.38
C GLU A 49 7.72 -1.62 27.43
N SER A 50 7.65 -2.36 26.31
CA SER A 50 6.52 -2.23 25.38
C SER A 50 5.17 -2.70 25.94
N GLY A 51 5.18 -3.50 27.03
CA GLY A 51 4.02 -4.19 27.60
C GLY A 51 3.48 -5.34 26.76
N LYS A 52 4.10 -5.63 25.60
CA LYS A 52 3.54 -6.55 24.58
C LYS A 52 4.28 -7.88 24.48
N LEU A 53 5.21 -8.17 25.40
CA LEU A 53 5.97 -9.42 25.42
C LEU A 53 5.05 -10.66 25.39
N HIS A 54 3.94 -10.63 26.13
CA HIS A 54 2.94 -11.70 26.17
C HIS A 54 2.17 -11.89 24.84
N LEU A 55 2.17 -10.87 23.96
CA LEU A 55 1.57 -10.92 22.62
C LEU A 55 2.60 -11.16 21.52
N ARG A 56 3.87 -11.39 21.87
CA ARG A 56 4.93 -11.68 20.90
C ARG A 56 4.60 -12.95 20.11
N GLY A 57 4.74 -12.89 18.79
CA GLY A 57 4.52 -14.05 17.93
C GLY A 57 4.41 -13.69 16.46
N ASN A 58 3.82 -14.61 15.68
CA ASN A 58 3.55 -14.43 14.26
C ASN A 58 2.04 -14.44 14.02
N GLY A 59 1.58 -13.65 13.05
CA GLY A 59 0.18 -13.64 12.61
C GLY A 59 -0.66 -12.53 13.24
N ARG A 60 -1.96 -12.56 12.95
CA ARG A 60 -2.93 -11.53 13.35
C ARG A 60 -3.08 -11.45 14.87
N GLY A 61 -3.17 -10.23 15.40
CA GLY A 61 -3.24 -9.97 16.85
C GLY A 61 -1.95 -10.22 17.63
N LYS A 62 -0.84 -10.55 16.95
CA LYS A 62 0.48 -10.72 17.54
C LYS A 62 1.39 -9.56 17.18
N PHE A 63 2.44 -9.39 17.97
CA PHE A 63 3.43 -8.33 17.81
C PHE A 63 4.79 -8.90 17.44
N CYS A 64 5.52 -8.15 16.62
CA CYS A 64 6.89 -8.43 16.23
C CYS A 64 7.76 -7.19 16.41
N MET A 65 9.06 -7.41 16.62
CA MET A 65 10.06 -6.35 16.65
C MET A 65 10.52 -6.05 15.21
N SER A 66 10.40 -4.80 14.78
CA SER A 66 10.86 -4.30 13.49
C SER A 66 11.87 -3.17 13.68
N ARG A 67 12.67 -2.92 12.64
CA ARG A 67 13.58 -1.76 12.61
C ARG A 67 12.83 -0.53 12.13
N LYS A 68 13.16 0.63 12.67
CA LYS A 68 12.61 1.90 12.20
C LYS A 68 13.04 2.14 10.75
N ASN A 69 12.07 2.46 9.89
CA ASN A 69 12.31 2.75 8.47
C ASN A 69 13.07 1.65 7.68
N ASP A 70 13.09 0.41 8.17
CA ASP A 70 13.86 -0.70 7.58
C ASP A 70 15.36 -0.42 7.36
N LEU A 71 15.95 0.48 8.15
CA LEU A 71 17.35 0.90 8.04
C LEU A 71 18.18 0.48 9.26
N GLY A 72 19.45 0.14 9.02
CA GLY A 72 20.43 -0.12 10.08
C GLY A 72 20.21 -1.43 10.85
N ASP A 73 20.80 -1.53 12.04
CA ASP A 73 20.79 -2.74 12.85
C ASP A 73 19.64 -2.80 13.86
N TYR A 74 19.35 -3.99 14.37
CA TYR A 74 18.55 -4.14 15.57
C TYR A 74 19.39 -3.73 16.78
N ALA A 75 19.32 -2.45 17.11
CA ALA A 75 19.93 -1.80 18.26
C ALA A 75 18.87 -1.14 19.14
N VAL A 76 19.16 -0.96 20.44
CA VAL A 76 18.30 -0.19 21.33
C VAL A 76 18.11 1.21 20.74
N GLY A 77 16.86 1.68 20.65
CA GLY A 77 16.51 2.96 20.02
C GLY A 77 16.23 2.89 18.51
N ASN A 78 16.73 1.89 17.77
CA ASN A 78 16.43 1.69 16.34
C ASN A 78 15.35 0.61 16.07
N VAL A 79 14.83 -0.01 17.13
CA VAL A 79 13.74 -0.98 17.02
C VAL A 79 12.43 -0.43 17.55
N GLU A 80 11.33 -0.98 17.05
CA GLU A 80 9.99 -0.75 17.54
C GLU A 80 9.20 -2.06 17.58
N ILE A 81 8.22 -2.14 18.49
CA ILE A 81 7.31 -3.29 18.58
C ILE A 81 6.03 -2.94 17.83
N LYS A 82 5.79 -3.61 16.70
CA LYS A 82 4.63 -3.38 15.83
C LYS A 82 3.70 -4.57 15.79
N ALA A 83 2.43 -4.31 15.49
CA ALA A 83 1.50 -5.37 15.14
C ALA A 83 1.98 -6.06 13.85
N CYS A 84 1.96 -7.39 13.82
CA CYS A 84 2.41 -8.13 12.64
C CYS A 84 1.63 -7.78 11.37
N GLU A 85 0.36 -7.38 11.52
CA GLU A 85 -0.51 -6.95 10.42
C GLU A 85 -0.05 -5.63 9.82
N GLU A 86 0.30 -4.66 10.68
CA GLU A 86 0.81 -3.36 10.25
C GLU A 86 2.16 -3.50 9.56
N ASN A 87 3.10 -4.25 10.16
CA ASN A 87 4.40 -4.54 9.55
C ASN A 87 4.24 -5.24 8.19
N SER A 88 3.33 -6.20 8.08
CA SER A 88 3.06 -6.89 6.81
C SER A 88 2.38 -5.99 5.78
N ARG A 89 1.53 -5.05 6.22
CA ARG A 89 0.87 -4.07 5.35
C ARG A 89 1.89 -3.07 4.81
N GLU A 90 2.75 -2.53 5.67
CA GLU A 90 3.83 -1.62 5.28
C GLU A 90 4.78 -2.27 4.29
N ALA A 91 5.22 -3.51 4.53
CA ALA A 91 6.10 -4.23 3.61
C ALA A 91 5.49 -4.49 2.21
N LYS A 92 4.15 -4.47 2.10
CA LYS A 92 3.44 -4.62 0.83
C LYS A 92 3.18 -3.27 0.16
N LEU A 93 3.13 -2.19 0.92
CA LEU A 93 2.82 -0.86 0.41
C LEU A 93 3.91 -0.42 -0.60
N GLY A 94 3.48 -0.02 -1.80
CA GLY A 94 4.40 0.39 -2.87
C GLY A 94 5.15 -0.75 -3.58
N ARG A 95 5.06 -2.00 -3.10
CA ARG A 95 5.71 -3.14 -3.75
C ARG A 95 4.92 -3.57 -4.98
N GLN A 96 5.52 -3.43 -6.16
CA GLN A 96 4.93 -3.94 -7.39
C GLN A 96 4.95 -5.49 -7.41
N PRO A 97 3.86 -6.14 -7.84
CA PRO A 97 3.86 -7.58 -8.07
C PRO A 97 4.95 -7.98 -9.07
N SER A 98 5.51 -9.18 -8.94
CA SER A 98 6.38 -9.72 -9.97
C SER A 98 5.63 -9.88 -11.29
N THR A 99 6.35 -9.89 -12.41
CA THR A 99 5.79 -10.11 -13.76
C THR A 99 4.93 -11.38 -13.79
N CYS A 100 5.48 -12.52 -13.37
CA CYS A 100 4.74 -13.78 -13.33
C CYS A 100 3.49 -13.73 -12.44
N THR A 101 3.51 -12.95 -11.33
CA THR A 101 2.34 -12.80 -10.45
C THR A 101 1.27 -11.94 -11.13
N ARG A 102 1.68 -10.84 -11.76
CA ARG A 102 0.80 -9.98 -12.53
C ARG A 102 0.15 -10.74 -13.68
N ASP A 103 0.92 -11.54 -14.40
CA ASP A 103 0.44 -12.32 -15.55
C ASP A 103 -0.55 -13.39 -15.10
N ARG A 104 -0.29 -14.07 -13.97
CA ARG A 104 -1.25 -15.02 -13.36
C ARG A 104 -2.54 -14.33 -12.92
N MET A 105 -2.46 -13.18 -12.27
CA MET A 105 -3.64 -12.40 -11.88
C MET A 105 -4.43 -11.96 -13.12
N SER A 106 -3.75 -11.54 -14.18
CA SER A 106 -4.37 -11.18 -15.46
C SER A 106 -5.08 -12.39 -16.09
N ALA A 107 -4.38 -13.52 -16.21
CA ALA A 107 -4.91 -14.77 -16.76
C ALA A 107 -6.15 -15.26 -15.99
N SER A 108 -6.15 -15.18 -14.66
CA SER A 108 -7.32 -15.56 -13.85
C SER A 108 -8.55 -14.67 -14.08
N ARG A 109 -8.36 -13.44 -14.58
CA ARG A 109 -9.44 -12.49 -14.85
C ARG A 109 -9.83 -12.46 -16.32
N ALA A 110 -9.01 -13.02 -17.21
CA ALA A 110 -9.31 -13.11 -18.62
C ALA A 110 -10.56 -13.97 -18.83
N GLY A 111 -11.53 -13.47 -19.60
CA GLY A 111 -12.79 -14.16 -19.86
C GLY A 111 -13.80 -14.19 -18.70
N VAL A 112 -13.44 -13.70 -17.51
CA VAL A 112 -14.37 -13.64 -16.38
C VAL A 112 -15.41 -12.55 -16.63
N SER A 113 -16.60 -12.97 -17.03
CA SER A 113 -17.75 -12.08 -17.25
C SER A 113 -18.24 -11.48 -15.94
N LYS A 114 -18.62 -10.21 -16.00
CA LYS A 114 -19.24 -9.53 -14.86
C LYS A 114 -20.64 -10.07 -14.62
N THR A 115 -21.00 -10.21 -13.34
CA THR A 115 -22.35 -10.60 -12.92
C THR A 115 -23.36 -9.55 -13.36
N GLN A 116 -24.61 -9.98 -13.53
CA GLN A 116 -25.70 -9.08 -13.93
C GLN A 116 -25.91 -7.95 -12.91
N ALA A 117 -25.89 -8.27 -11.61
CA ALA A 117 -25.96 -7.28 -10.53
C ALA A 117 -24.84 -6.22 -10.61
N HIS A 118 -23.63 -6.59 -11.03
CA HIS A 118 -22.55 -5.62 -11.23
C HIS A 118 -22.83 -4.68 -12.39
N LYS A 119 -23.38 -5.20 -13.50
CA LYS A 119 -23.76 -4.38 -14.66
C LYS A 119 -24.87 -3.39 -14.30
N GLU A 120 -25.87 -3.86 -13.54
CA GLU A 120 -26.99 -3.05 -13.07
C GLU A 120 -26.52 -1.92 -12.15
N SER A 121 -25.66 -2.22 -11.17
CA SER A 121 -25.10 -1.20 -10.26
C SER A 121 -24.32 -0.10 -11.00
N ILE A 122 -23.53 -0.46 -12.03
CA ILE A 122 -22.84 0.52 -12.87
C ILE A 122 -23.84 1.36 -13.66
N SER A 123 -24.87 0.73 -14.24
CA SER A 123 -25.92 1.42 -14.99
C SER A 123 -26.69 2.41 -14.12
N GLU A 124 -27.12 1.98 -12.94
CA GLU A 124 -27.82 2.81 -11.96
C GLU A 124 -26.99 4.03 -11.56
N GLY A 125 -25.71 3.81 -11.24
CA GLY A 125 -24.78 4.89 -10.93
C GLY A 125 -24.64 5.91 -12.07
N HIS A 126 -24.64 5.46 -13.33
CA HIS A 126 -24.66 6.36 -14.48
C HIS A 126 -25.98 7.10 -14.63
N LEU A 127 -27.13 6.44 -14.43
CA LEU A 127 -28.45 7.05 -14.55
C LEU A 127 -28.73 8.08 -13.46
N ALA A 128 -28.13 7.92 -12.28
CA ALA A 128 -28.24 8.88 -11.16
C ALA A 128 -27.46 10.18 -11.39
N LEU A 129 -26.53 10.23 -12.36
CA LEU A 129 -25.77 11.45 -12.63
C LEU A 129 -26.66 12.54 -13.24
N PRO A 130 -26.53 13.81 -12.77
CA PRO A 130 -27.32 14.92 -13.28
C PRO A 130 -26.95 15.21 -14.74
N ILE A 131 -27.94 15.72 -15.49
CA ILE A 131 -27.73 16.19 -16.86
C ILE A 131 -27.17 17.61 -16.80
N VAL A 132 -25.99 17.80 -17.36
CA VAL A 132 -25.32 19.09 -17.51
C VAL A 132 -25.20 19.45 -18.98
N ARG A 133 -25.10 20.74 -19.28
CA ARG A 133 -24.83 21.23 -20.63
C ARG A 133 -23.37 21.61 -20.77
N CYS A 134 -22.79 21.32 -21.93
CA CYS A 134 -21.44 21.78 -22.26
C CYS A 134 -21.37 23.30 -22.32
N PRO A 135 -20.39 23.96 -21.69
CA PRO A 135 -20.27 25.42 -21.72
C PRO A 135 -19.92 25.98 -23.11
N HIS A 136 -19.35 25.17 -24.01
CA HIS A 136 -18.90 25.63 -25.34
C HIS A 136 -19.93 25.41 -26.45
N CYS A 137 -20.76 24.38 -26.35
CA CYS A 137 -21.73 24.03 -27.41
C CYS A 137 -23.13 23.68 -26.89
N SER A 138 -23.37 23.84 -25.59
CA SER A 138 -24.65 23.61 -24.90
C SER A 138 -25.26 22.20 -25.04
N LYS A 139 -24.50 21.24 -25.59
CA LYS A 139 -24.92 19.84 -25.71
C LYS A 139 -25.21 19.25 -24.33
N PRO A 140 -26.40 18.66 -24.11
CA PRO A 140 -26.74 18.01 -22.85
C PRO A 140 -26.06 16.65 -22.75
N GLY A 141 -25.63 16.29 -21.54
CA GLY A 141 -25.08 14.97 -21.25
C GLY A 141 -24.98 14.74 -19.75
N ARG A 142 -24.86 13.48 -19.33
CA ARG A 142 -24.71 13.15 -17.91
C ARG A 142 -23.35 13.60 -17.40
N GLN A 143 -23.29 14.14 -16.18
CA GLN A 143 -22.08 14.67 -15.54
C GLN A 143 -21.10 13.56 -15.08
N GLY A 144 -20.73 12.68 -16.01
CA GLY A 144 -19.77 11.61 -15.79
C GLY A 144 -18.41 11.92 -16.42
N GLY A 145 -17.43 11.07 -16.11
CA GLY A 145 -16.08 11.20 -16.67
C GLY A 145 -16.04 11.16 -18.20
N ALA A 146 -17.01 10.52 -18.86
CA ALA A 146 -17.11 10.51 -20.32
C ALA A 146 -17.45 11.90 -20.90
N MET A 147 -18.44 12.60 -20.32
CA MET A 147 -18.81 13.96 -20.75
C MET A 147 -17.68 14.95 -20.52
N ARG A 148 -16.92 14.80 -19.42
CA ARG A 148 -15.74 15.64 -19.17
C ARG A 148 -14.59 15.34 -20.14
N ARG A 149 -14.09 14.10 -20.14
CA ARG A 149 -12.86 13.71 -20.86
C ARG A 149 -13.00 13.71 -22.38
N HIS A 150 -14.16 13.30 -22.90
CA HIS A 150 -14.34 13.11 -24.34
C HIS A 150 -15.19 14.21 -24.98
N HIS A 151 -15.82 15.08 -24.18
CA HIS A 151 -16.63 16.16 -24.73
C HIS A 151 -16.24 17.55 -24.24
N PHE A 152 -16.13 17.82 -22.94
CA PHE A 152 -15.73 19.17 -22.47
C PHE A 152 -14.29 19.49 -22.89
N ASP A 153 -13.34 18.63 -22.54
CA ASP A 153 -11.91 18.84 -22.78
C ASP A 153 -11.55 18.77 -24.28
N SER A 154 -12.43 18.21 -25.12
CA SER A 154 -12.24 18.05 -26.56
C SER A 154 -13.42 18.59 -27.37
N CYS A 155 -14.09 19.63 -26.85
CA CYS A 155 -15.28 20.16 -27.49
C CYS A 155 -14.92 20.76 -28.85
N LYS A 156 -15.61 20.37 -29.92
CA LYS A 156 -15.36 20.92 -31.26
C LYS A 156 -15.56 22.44 -31.34
N SER A 157 -16.46 23.00 -30.52
CA SER A 157 -16.67 24.45 -30.44
C SER A 157 -15.53 25.21 -29.75
N LEU A 158 -14.56 24.52 -29.14
CA LEU A 158 -13.28 25.11 -28.73
C LEU A 158 -12.32 25.29 -29.91
N ALA A 159 -12.54 24.56 -31.01
CA ALA A 159 -11.64 24.49 -32.16
C ALA A 159 -12.05 25.43 -33.31
N GLU A 160 -13.07 26.27 -33.15
CA GLU A 160 -13.34 27.35 -34.08
C GLU A 160 -12.45 28.55 -33.71
N PRO A 161 -11.38 28.87 -34.47
CA PRO A 161 -10.70 30.14 -34.32
C PRO A 161 -11.71 31.25 -34.61
N ILE A 162 -11.60 32.35 -33.88
CA ILE A 162 -12.38 33.56 -34.08
C ILE A 162 -12.29 33.92 -35.57
N ARG A 163 -13.35 33.66 -36.34
CA ARG A 163 -13.48 34.22 -37.69
C ARG A 163 -13.81 35.69 -37.49
N GLU A 164 -12.79 36.54 -37.45
CA GLU A 164 -13.02 37.98 -37.45
C GLU A 164 -13.75 38.36 -38.75
N PRO A 165 -14.95 38.96 -38.68
CA PRO A 165 -15.62 39.45 -39.86
C PRO A 165 -14.95 40.74 -40.32
N GLY A 166 -14.23 40.71 -41.44
CA GLY A 166 -14.00 41.91 -42.25
C GLY A 166 -12.58 42.46 -42.37
N ALA A 167 -11.55 41.62 -42.51
CA ALA A 167 -10.27 42.10 -43.06
C ALA A 167 -10.34 42.17 -44.59
N ILE A 168 -10.84 43.30 -45.10
CA ILE A 168 -10.61 43.76 -46.47
C ILE A 168 -9.15 44.20 -46.56
N TYR A 169 -8.32 43.45 -47.28
CA TYR A 169 -7.01 43.91 -47.71
C TYR A 169 -7.14 44.43 -49.15
N THR A 170 -6.84 45.71 -49.31
CA THR A 170 -6.59 46.41 -50.58
C THR A 170 -5.36 45.86 -51.28
#